data_AF-A0A2A5JEY5-F1
#
_entry.id   AF-A0A2A5JEY5-F1
#
_cell.length_a   1.000
_cell.length_b   1.000
_cell.length_c   1.000
_cell.angle_alpha   90.00
_cell.angle_beta   90.00
_cell.angle_gamma   90.00
#
_symmetry.space_group_name_H-M   'P 1'
#
loop_
_entity.id
_entity.type
_entity.pdbx_description
1 polymer ?
#
loop_
_entity_poly.entity_id
_entity_poly.type
_entity_poly.pdbx_seq_one_letter_code
_entity_poly.pdbx_strand_id
1 'polypeptide(L)'
;MCICRTLTQAARRSVLTHELIHLERGLPSTDPRYEAREEKLVDELAARLLIPLDSLVNALVWTRGQPDDECAWELWTDLHTLLVRVRTLTPLERAYINSELDRRSN
;
A
#
# COMPACT_ATOMS: atom_id res chain seq x y z
N MET A 1 -5.29 -13.09 11.25
CA MET A 1 -4.11 -13.83 10.75
C MET A 1 -2.98 -13.79 11.80
N CYS A 2 -1.92 -14.63 11.75
CA CYS A 2 -0.83 -14.63 12.76
C CYS A 2 0.47 -14.02 12.17
N ILE A 3 1.14 -13.12 12.89
CA ILE A 3 2.38 -12.47 12.44
C ILE A 3 3.53 -13.49 12.46
N CYS A 4 4.03 -13.87 11.29
CA CYS A 4 5.12 -14.84 11.19
C CYS A 4 6.46 -14.24 11.67
N ARG A 5 7.24 -15.03 12.41
CA ARG A 5 8.57 -14.63 12.91
C ARG A 5 9.61 -14.45 11.81
N THR A 6 9.37 -14.94 10.59
CA THR A 6 10.31 -14.80 9.47
C THR A 6 10.12 -13.53 8.65
N LEU A 7 9.09 -12.72 8.95
CA LEU A 7 8.86 -11.46 8.23
C LEU A 7 9.96 -10.43 8.51
N THR A 8 10.27 -9.59 7.52
CA THR A 8 11.07 -8.38 7.72
C THR A 8 10.31 -7.39 8.60
N GLN A 9 10.99 -6.39 9.16
CA GLN A 9 10.32 -5.37 9.98
C GLN A 9 9.26 -4.59 9.16
N ALA A 10 9.57 -4.27 7.91
CA ALA A 10 8.64 -3.65 6.97
C ALA A 10 7.39 -4.52 6.74
N ALA A 11 7.57 -5.80 6.43
CA ALA A 11 6.43 -6.71 6.23
C ALA A 11 5.59 -6.90 7.51
N ARG A 12 6.21 -6.89 8.69
CA ARG A 12 5.45 -6.93 9.96
C ARG A 12 4.62 -5.67 10.16
N ARG A 13 5.15 -4.50 9.82
CA ARG A 13 4.43 -3.22 9.90
C ARG A 13 3.20 -3.23 8.97
N SER A 14 3.35 -3.74 7.75
CA SER A 14 2.23 -3.87 6.82
C SER A 14 1.15 -4.79 7.35
N VAL A 15 1.52 -6.01 7.76
CA VAL A 15 0.58 -7.00 8.30
C VAL A 15 -0.11 -6.45 9.56
N LEU A 16 0.62 -5.84 10.49
CA LEU A 16 0.02 -5.28 11.70
C LEU A 16 -1.03 -4.21 11.37
N THR A 17 -0.74 -3.36 10.39
CA THR A 17 -1.68 -2.30 9.97
C THR A 17 -2.93 -2.89 9.33
N HIS A 18 -2.78 -3.92 8.50
CA HIS A 18 -3.91 -4.68 7.92
C HIS A 18 -4.82 -5.25 9.00
N GLU A 19 -4.24 -5.96 9.97
CA GLU A 19 -5.00 -6.58 11.05
C GLU A 19 -5.64 -5.54 12.00
N LEU A 20 -4.99 -4.40 12.22
CA LEU A 20 -5.60 -3.31 12.99
C LEU A 20 -6.85 -2.75 12.30
N ILE A 21 -6.81 -2.58 10.98
CA ILE A 21 -7.97 -2.10 10.23
C ILE A 21 -9.10 -3.14 10.24
N HIS A 22 -8.78 -4.43 10.15
CA HIS A 22 -9.76 -5.50 10.38
C HIS A 22 -10.45 -5.37 11.74
N LEU A 23 -9.69 -5.13 12.81
CA LEU A 23 -10.26 -4.93 14.15
C LEU A 23 -11.14 -3.69 14.24
N GLU A 24 -10.74 -2.57 13.62
CA GLU A 24 -11.52 -1.33 13.61
C GLU A 24 -12.83 -1.46 12.83
N ARG A 25 -12.84 -2.25 11.76
CA ARG A 25 -14.02 -2.48 10.91
C ARG A 25 -14.98 -3.53 11.46
N GLY A 26 -14.49 -4.38 12.36
CA GLY A 26 -15.26 -5.45 12.97
C GLY A 26 -15.16 -6.78 12.21
N LEU A 27 -15.90 -7.79 12.68
CA LEU A 27 -15.80 -9.12 12.10
C LEU A 27 -16.37 -9.13 10.66
N PRO A 28 -15.62 -9.67 9.67
CA PRO A 28 -16.12 -9.79 8.31
C PRO A 28 -17.35 -10.68 8.25
N SER A 29 -18.20 -10.44 7.25
CA SER A 29 -19.34 -11.31 6.96
C SER A 29 -18.87 -12.74 6.66
N THR A 30 -19.63 -13.74 7.09
CA THR A 30 -19.34 -15.15 6.80
C THR A 30 -19.67 -15.57 5.35
N ASP A 31 -20.26 -14.68 4.56
CA ASP A 31 -20.48 -14.90 3.13
C ASP A 31 -19.18 -14.58 2.36
N PRO A 32 -18.60 -15.57 1.64
CA PRO A 32 -17.32 -15.42 0.94
C PRO A 32 -17.26 -14.25 -0.05
N ARG A 33 -18.40 -13.82 -0.62
CA ARG A 33 -18.43 -12.68 -1.54
C ARG A 33 -18.15 -11.36 -0.84
N TYR A 34 -18.65 -11.23 0.39
CA TYR A 34 -18.43 -10.04 1.20
C TYR A 34 -17.05 -10.07 1.85
N GLU A 35 -16.56 -11.25 2.24
CA GLU A 35 -15.20 -11.44 2.74
C GLU A 35 -14.16 -10.96 1.71
N ALA A 36 -14.24 -11.42 0.45
CA ALA A 36 -13.29 -11.01 -0.58
C ALA A 36 -13.34 -9.51 -0.92
N ARG A 37 -14.50 -8.86 -0.76
CA ARG A 37 -14.65 -7.41 -0.94
C ARG A 37 -14.07 -6.66 0.26
N GLU A 38 -14.28 -7.19 1.46
CA GLU A 38 -13.75 -6.64 2.69
C GLU A 38 -12.22 -6.70 2.71
N GLU A 39 -11.62 -7.84 2.37
CA GLU A 39 -10.15 -7.97 2.29
C GLU A 39 -9.54 -6.95 1.32
N LYS A 40 -10.13 -6.76 0.13
CA LYS A 40 -9.66 -5.72 -0.81
C LYS A 40 -9.75 -4.32 -0.25
N LEU A 41 -10.84 -4.01 0.46
CA LEU A 41 -11.03 -2.70 1.08
C LEU A 41 -10.03 -2.48 2.22
N VAL A 42 -9.75 -3.52 3.02
CA VAL A 42 -8.76 -3.46 4.09
C VAL A 42 -7.36 -3.29 3.52
N ASP A 43 -6.98 -4.04 2.47
CA ASP A 43 -5.73 -3.87 1.74
C ASP A 43 -5.56 -2.42 1.24
N GLU A 44 -6.62 -1.87 0.63
CA GLU A 44 -6.64 -0.49 0.13
C GLU A 44 -6.43 0.54 1.25
N LEU A 45 -7.12 0.38 2.37
CA LEU A 45 -7.00 1.27 3.52
C LEU A 45 -5.61 1.17 4.16
N ALA A 46 -5.09 -0.04 4.34
CA ALA A 46 -3.75 -0.28 4.88
C ALA A 46 -2.69 0.36 3.99
N ALA A 47 -2.78 0.15 2.67
CA ALA A 47 -1.86 0.73 1.70
C ALA A 47 -1.89 2.26 1.70
N ARG A 48 -3.09 2.88 1.79
CA ARG A 48 -3.22 4.35 1.87
C ARG A 48 -2.67 4.93 3.18
N LEU A 49 -2.81 4.20 4.29
CA LEU A 49 -2.29 4.62 5.58
C LEU A 49 -0.76 4.49 5.67
N LEU A 50 -0.21 3.40 5.15
CA LEU A 50 1.24 3.13 5.15
C LEU A 50 2.01 3.96 4.15
N ILE A 51 1.38 4.27 3.01
CA ILE A 51 2.00 4.95 1.88
C ILE A 51 1.24 6.25 1.55
N PRO A 52 1.53 7.34 2.29
CA PRO A 52 1.07 8.67 1.94
C PRO A 52 1.48 9.05 0.51
N LEU A 53 0.67 9.88 -0.15
CA LEU A 53 0.86 10.20 -1.57
C LEU A 53 2.22 10.84 -1.86
N ASP A 54 2.67 11.77 -1.02
CA ASP A 54 3.98 12.43 -1.20
C ASP A 54 5.15 11.47 -0.97
N SER A 55 5.02 10.54 -0.03
CA SER A 55 6.01 9.47 0.16
C SER A 55 6.11 8.58 -1.06
N LEU A 56 4.97 8.21 -1.67
CA LEU A 56 4.94 7.45 -2.92
C LEU A 56 5.64 8.20 -4.06
N VAL A 57 5.38 9.50 -4.22
CA VAL A 57 6.06 10.32 -5.23
C VAL A 57 7.56 10.30 -5.01
N ASN A 58 8.03 10.57 -3.78
CA ASN A 58 9.45 10.60 -3.47
C ASN A 58 10.14 9.26 -3.76
N ALA A 59 9.51 8.15 -3.36
CA ALA A 59 10.03 6.81 -3.62
C ALA A 59 10.07 6.48 -5.12
N LEU A 60 9.01 6.83 -5.87
CA LEU A 60 8.99 6.62 -7.31
C LEU A 60 10.05 7.46 -8.03
N VAL A 61 10.30 8.70 -7.60
CA VAL A 61 11.40 9.51 -8.16
C VAL A 61 12.74 8.82 -7.94
N TRP A 62 12.97 8.33 -6.71
CA TRP A 62 14.18 7.59 -6.35
C TRP A 62 14.37 6.33 -7.21
N THR A 63 13.29 5.58 -7.45
CA THR A 63 13.30 4.32 -8.23
C THR A 63 12.95 4.48 -9.70
N ARG A 64 13.15 5.68 -10.28
CA ARG A 64 12.97 5.94 -11.73
C ARG A 64 11.57 5.59 -12.25
N GLY A 65 10.56 5.85 -11.44
CA GLY A 65 9.15 5.62 -11.72
C GLY A 65 8.71 4.16 -11.64
N GLN A 66 9.57 3.24 -11.18
CA GLN A 66 9.24 1.82 -11.11
C GLN A 66 8.68 1.45 -9.72
N PRO A 67 7.47 0.88 -9.65
CA PRO A 67 6.89 0.37 -8.40
C PRO A 67 7.31 -1.09 -8.15
N ASP A 68 8.58 -1.30 -7.83
CA ASP A 68 9.20 -2.61 -7.61
C ASP A 68 9.61 -2.83 -6.14
N ASP A 69 10.38 -3.90 -5.88
CA ASP A 69 10.87 -4.24 -4.54
C ASP A 69 11.77 -3.16 -3.95
N GLU A 70 12.55 -2.44 -4.77
CA GLU A 70 13.39 -1.33 -4.29
C GLU A 70 12.52 -0.16 -3.83
N CYS A 71 11.45 0.14 -4.58
CA CYS A 71 10.47 1.16 -4.21
C CYS A 71 9.73 0.79 -2.91
N ALA A 72 9.33 -0.46 -2.77
CA ALA A 72 8.69 -0.96 -1.56
C ALA A 72 9.62 -0.91 -0.34
N TRP A 73 10.90 -1.23 -0.54
CA TRP A 73 11.93 -1.13 0.49
C TRP A 73 12.13 0.32 0.95
N GLU A 74 12.23 1.27 0.02
CA GLU A 74 12.33 2.70 0.33
C GLU A 74 11.13 3.21 1.14
N LEU A 75 9.93 2.70 0.83
CA LEU A 75 8.69 3.04 1.55
C LEU A 75 8.52 2.31 2.90
N TRP A 76 9.47 1.46 3.28
CA TRP A 76 9.40 0.63 4.49
C TRP A 76 8.11 -0.20 4.55
N THR A 77 7.77 -0.81 3.41
CA THR A 77 6.60 -1.67 3.19
C THR A 77 7.01 -2.93 2.42
N ASP A 78 6.06 -3.78 2.10
CA ASP A 78 6.22 -4.90 1.16
C ASP A 78 5.65 -4.58 -0.23
N LEU A 79 6.07 -5.36 -1.23
CA LEU A 79 5.66 -5.18 -2.63
C LEU A 79 4.15 -5.29 -2.83
N HIS A 80 3.47 -6.16 -2.10
CA HIS A 80 2.02 -6.32 -2.25
C HIS A 80 1.29 -5.03 -1.85
N THR A 81 1.62 -4.46 -0.70
CA THR A 81 1.06 -3.18 -0.22
C THR A 81 1.33 -2.03 -1.20
N LEU A 82 2.54 -1.95 -1.76
CA LEU A 82 2.87 -0.95 -2.80
C LEU A 82 1.99 -1.12 -4.05
N LEU A 83 1.87 -2.35 -4.56
CA LEU A 83 1.07 -2.62 -5.75
C LEU A 83 -0.41 -2.32 -5.54
N VAL A 84 -0.95 -2.62 -4.34
CA VAL A 84 -2.30 -2.21 -3.96
C VAL A 84 -2.43 -0.69 -4.02
N ARG A 85 -1.49 0.06 -3.42
CA ARG A 85 -1.53 1.53 -3.43
C ARG A 85 -1.55 2.09 -4.86
N VAL A 86 -0.71 1.56 -5.76
CA VAL A 86 -0.58 2.02 -7.15
C VAL A 86 -1.81 1.66 -8.00
N ARG A 87 -2.39 0.46 -7.79
CA ARG A 87 -3.59 0.01 -8.51
C ARG A 87 -4.84 0.78 -8.12
N THR A 88 -4.88 1.32 -6.91
CA THR A 88 -6.06 1.95 -6.30
C THR A 88 -5.93 3.47 -6.21
N LEU A 89 -4.95 4.05 -6.91
CA LEU A 89 -4.84 5.49 -7.11
C LEU A 89 -6.09 6.03 -7.81
N THR A 90 -6.69 7.06 -7.22
CA THR A 90 -7.73 7.84 -7.88
C THR A 90 -7.17 8.55 -9.13
N PRO A 91 -8.03 8.95 -10.08
CA PRO A 91 -7.57 9.71 -11.25
C PRO A 91 -6.79 10.99 -10.88
N LEU A 92 -7.21 11.68 -9.81
CA LEU A 92 -6.54 12.88 -9.32
C LEU A 92 -5.16 12.58 -8.73
N GLU A 93 -5.05 11.53 -7.91
CA GLU A 93 -3.76 11.10 -7.34
C GLU A 93 -2.79 10.67 -8.44
N ARG A 94 -3.27 9.96 -9.46
CA ARG A 94 -2.46 9.55 -10.61
C ARG A 94 -1.96 10.75 -11.42
N ALA A 95 -2.83 11.72 -11.68
CA ALA A 95 -2.45 12.96 -12.37
C ALA A 95 -1.40 13.75 -11.58
N TYR A 96 -1.57 13.85 -10.25
CA TYR A 96 -0.60 14.48 -9.37
C TYR A 96 0.77 13.79 -9.44
N ILE A 97 0.82 12.46 -9.26
CA ILE A 97 2.07 11.70 -9.32
C ILE A 97 2.78 11.93 -10.66
N ASN A 98 2.06 11.79 -11.78
CA ASN A 98 2.65 12.00 -13.10
C ASN A 98 3.24 13.42 -13.23
N SER A 99 2.51 14.44 -12.78
CA SER A 99 3.00 15.82 -12.81
C SER A 99 4.26 16.05 -11.96
N GLU A 100 4.37 15.36 -10.82
CA GLU A 100 5.56 15.44 -9.95
C GLU A 100 6.75 14.70 -10.56
N LEU A 101 6.52 13.53 -11.17
CA LEU A 101 7.55 12.77 -11.86
C LEU A 101 8.10 13.56 -13.05
N ASP A 102 7.23 14.17 -13.86
CA ASP A 102 7.64 15.01 -14.99
C ASP A 102 8.43 16.24 -14.55
N ARG A 103 8.05 16.86 -13.42
CA ARG A 103 8.74 18.03 -12.88
C ARG A 103 10.15 17.71 -12.40
N ARG A 104 10.35 16.52 -11.82
CA ARG A 104 11.62 16.12 -11.17
C ARG A 104 12.54 15.29 -12.07
N SER A 105 12.05 14.86 -13.22
CA SER A 105 12.86 14.16 -14.24
C SER A 105 13.51 15.11 -15.25
N ASN A 106 13.21 16.41 -15.19
CA ASN A 106 13.87 17.50 -15.93
C ASN A 106 14.83 18.27 -15.02
#